data_AF-A0A3D3JK75-F1
#
_entry.id   AF-A0A3D3JK75-F1
#
_cell.length_a   1.000
_cell.length_b   1.000
_cell.length_c   1.000
_cell.angle_alpha   90.00
_cell.angle_beta   90.00
_cell.angle_gamma   90.00
#
_symmetry.space_group_name_H-M   'P 1'
#
loop_
_entity.id
_entity.type
_entity.pdbx_description
1 polymer ?
#
loop_
_entity_poly.entity_id
_entity_poly.type
_entity_poly.pdbx_seq_one_letter_code
_entity_poly.pdbx_strand_id
1 'polypeptide(L)'
;MNILIATVEQSAHDTDSHEGGPTFVDGQMLILVWVVFGLMAAILGKLLWKPVIQALDDRAQKIDQSIDNAERIESELASVEGQRKEIIAEADTKAKEIIETARRAAVDGARTIESKAREEAQIMIENASREINAVRDKAQASLRRESAEVAIALAGKIIDENLDNEKNRALTEKLISEI
;
A
#
# COMPACT_ATOMS: atom_id res chain seq x y z
N MET A 1 91.92 -53.49 36.99
CA MET A 1 91.88 -52.04 37.18
C MET A 1 90.67 -51.74 38.07
N ASN A 2 90.91 -51.33 39.32
CA ASN A 2 90.15 -50.36 40.15
C ASN A 2 88.59 -50.37 40.06
N ILE A 3 87.76 -50.44 41.12
CA ILE A 3 87.82 -49.87 42.49
C ILE A 3 86.72 -50.50 43.37
N LEU A 4 87.11 -50.81 44.61
CA LEU A 4 86.49 -50.65 45.94
C LEU A 4 84.95 -50.47 46.12
N ILE A 5 84.44 -51.30 47.04
CA ILE A 5 83.63 -51.00 48.25
C ILE A 5 82.20 -50.49 48.06
N ALA A 6 81.22 -51.29 48.53
CA ALA A 6 80.37 -50.91 49.68
C ALA A 6 79.44 -52.05 50.11
N THR A 7 79.55 -52.42 51.40
CA THR A 7 78.44 -52.73 52.31
C THR A 7 77.75 -54.10 52.22
N VAL A 8 78.17 -54.97 53.16
CA VAL A 8 77.33 -55.66 54.16
C VAL A 8 75.88 -55.94 53.74
N GLU A 9 75.52 -57.21 53.55
CA GLU A 9 74.77 -57.98 54.55
C GLU A 9 74.73 -59.45 54.12
N GLN A 10 75.27 -60.33 54.95
CA GLN A 10 75.27 -61.77 54.76
C GLN A 10 74.21 -62.40 55.67
N SER A 11 73.56 -63.44 55.14
CA SER A 11 72.93 -64.56 55.86
C SER A 11 71.47 -64.42 56.33
N ALA A 12 70.58 -65.01 55.52
CA ALA A 12 69.79 -66.19 55.91
C ALA A 12 69.31 -66.87 54.60
N HIS A 13 70.11 -67.73 53.98
CA HIS A 13 70.07 -69.21 54.05
C HIS A 13 68.71 -69.82 54.42
N ASP A 14 68.00 -70.32 53.40
CA ASP A 14 67.51 -71.70 53.22
C ASP A 14 66.51 -71.67 52.05
N THR A 15 66.92 -71.97 50.81
CA THR A 15 67.01 -73.32 50.19
C THR A 15 65.94 -74.29 50.67
N ASP A 16 64.87 -74.42 49.88
CA ASP A 16 64.49 -75.70 49.26
C ASP A 16 63.35 -75.44 48.24
N SER A 17 63.65 -75.56 46.95
CA SER A 17 63.32 -76.70 46.08
C SER A 17 61.86 -76.73 45.60
N HIS A 18 61.66 -76.40 44.33
CA HIS A 18 61.12 -77.34 43.32
C HIS A 18 61.17 -76.73 41.91
N GLU A 19 61.40 -77.64 40.98
CA GLU A 19 61.65 -77.47 39.55
C GLU A 19 60.39 -77.08 38.75
N GLY A 20 60.61 -76.47 37.57
CA GLY A 20 59.73 -76.66 36.41
C GLY A 20 58.76 -75.54 36.00
N GLY A 21 59.14 -74.77 34.98
CA GLY A 21 58.21 -74.28 33.93
C GLY A 21 57.32 -73.05 34.21
N PRO A 22 56.69 -72.48 33.16
CA PRO A 22 56.28 -71.08 33.05
C PRO A 22 54.88 -70.76 33.61
N THR A 23 54.64 -69.47 33.92
CA THR A 23 53.33 -68.83 34.22
C THR A 23 52.44 -69.53 35.25
N PHE A 24 52.53 -69.14 36.52
CA PHE A 24 51.43 -69.32 37.46
C PHE A 24 50.97 -67.95 37.93
N VAL A 25 49.95 -67.43 37.24
CA VAL A 25 49.09 -66.43 37.84
C VAL A 25 48.48 -67.12 39.05
N ASP A 26 48.89 -66.74 40.26
CA ASP A 26 48.28 -67.25 41.49
C ASP A 26 46.75 -67.12 41.36
N GLY A 27 46.01 -68.19 41.67
CA GLY A 27 44.55 -68.19 41.58
C GLY A 27 43.90 -67.03 42.34
N GLN A 28 44.60 -66.51 43.36
CA GLN A 28 44.25 -65.30 44.10
C GLN A 28 44.30 -64.01 43.26
N MET A 29 45.30 -63.83 42.38
CA MET A 29 45.36 -62.68 41.48
C MET A 29 44.23 -62.70 40.44
N LEU A 30 43.90 -63.88 39.90
CA LEU A 30 42.78 -64.01 38.97
C LEU A 30 41.46 -63.62 39.63
N ILE A 31 41.21 -64.11 40.85
CA ILE A 31 39.99 -63.75 41.61
C ILE A 31 39.91 -62.23 41.84
N LEU A 32 41.01 -61.59 42.23
CA LEU A 32 41.04 -60.14 42.48
C LEU A 32 40.78 -59.33 41.20
N VAL A 33 41.38 -59.73 40.07
CA VAL A 33 41.12 -59.12 38.76
C VAL A 33 39.65 -59.25 38.36
N TRP A 34 39.04 -60.44 38.53
CA TRP A 34 37.62 -60.63 38.24
C TRP A 34 36.70 -59.83 39.18
N VAL A 35 37.06 -59.68 40.45
CA VAL A 35 36.32 -58.85 41.42
C VAL A 35 36.40 -57.37 41.04
N VAL A 36 37.59 -56.86 40.73
CA VAL A 36 37.78 -55.45 40.32
C VAL A 36 37.12 -55.19 38.96
N PHE A 37 37.24 -56.11 38.01
CA PHE A 37 36.55 -56.04 36.73
C PHE A 37 35.04 -56.06 36.90
N GLY A 38 34.51 -56.94 37.75
CA GLY A 38 33.08 -57.01 38.07
C GLY A 38 32.57 -55.75 38.77
N LEU A 39 33.33 -55.20 39.72
CA LEU A 39 33.01 -53.95 40.39
C LEU A 39 33.00 -52.76 39.41
N MET A 40 34.02 -52.67 38.55
CA MET A 40 34.10 -51.66 37.51
C MET A 40 32.94 -51.80 36.51
N ALA A 41 32.66 -53.01 36.04
CA ALA A 41 31.55 -53.30 35.13
C ALA A 41 30.20 -52.97 35.76
N ALA A 42 30.01 -53.21 37.06
CA ALA A 42 28.80 -52.85 37.79
C ALA A 42 28.63 -51.33 37.90
N ILE A 43 29.71 -50.58 38.16
CA ILE A 43 29.70 -49.11 38.22
C ILE A 43 29.40 -48.54 36.83
N LEU A 44 30.11 -49.00 35.78
CA LEU A 44 29.89 -48.57 34.41
C LEU A 44 28.48 -48.93 33.93
N GLY A 45 28.03 -50.17 34.18
CA GLY A 45 26.68 -50.61 33.83
C GLY A 45 25.62 -49.74 34.48
N LYS A 46 25.74 -49.44 35.78
CA LYS A 46 24.76 -48.59 36.48
C LYS A 46 24.80 -47.13 36.04
N LEU A 47 25.98 -46.59 35.70
CA LEU A 47 26.16 -45.17 35.36
C LEU A 47 25.90 -44.86 33.88
N LEU A 48 26.25 -45.78 32.95
CA LEU A 48 26.13 -45.59 31.49
C LEU A 48 24.77 -46.03 30.94
N TRP A 49 24.06 -46.95 31.59
CA TRP A 49 22.77 -47.44 31.08
C TRP A 49 21.73 -46.31 30.95
N LYS A 50 21.68 -45.42 31.94
CA LYS A 50 20.76 -44.28 31.95
C LYS A 50 21.04 -43.27 30.81
N PRO A 51 22.26 -42.72 30.63
CA PRO A 51 22.52 -41.76 29.56
C PRO A 51 22.42 -42.37 28.15
N VAL A 52 22.72 -43.67 27.98
CA VAL A 52 22.61 -44.33 26.67
C VAL A 52 21.15 -44.46 26.24
N ILE A 53 20.27 -44.92 27.14
CA ILE A 53 18.83 -44.99 26.82
C ILE A 53 18.26 -43.59 26.61
N GLN A 54 18.62 -42.63 27.46
CA GLN A 54 18.16 -41.25 27.30
C GLN A 54 18.59 -40.64 25.96
N ALA A 55 19.81 -40.89 25.50
CA ALA A 55 20.27 -40.41 24.19
C ALA A 55 19.53 -41.07 23.00
N LEU A 56 19.05 -42.31 23.16
CA LEU A 56 18.22 -42.98 22.16
C LEU A 56 16.78 -42.45 22.17
N ASP A 57 16.20 -42.24 23.35
CA ASP A 57 14.88 -41.64 23.50
C ASP A 57 14.85 -40.20 22.97
N ASP A 58 15.87 -39.39 23.28
CA ASP A 58 16.01 -38.02 22.76
C ASP A 58 16.09 -38.01 21.23
N ARG A 59 16.79 -39.00 20.63
CA ARG A 59 16.87 -39.14 19.17
C ARG A 59 15.53 -39.55 18.58
N ALA A 60 14.85 -40.54 19.17
CA ALA A 60 13.54 -40.97 18.72
C ALA A 60 12.54 -39.82 18.78
N GLN A 61 12.48 -39.13 19.92
CA GLN A 61 11.61 -37.97 20.12
C GLN A 61 11.91 -36.84 19.13
N LYS A 62 13.18 -36.56 18.85
CA LYS A 62 13.56 -35.52 17.88
C LYS A 62 13.13 -35.89 16.46
N ILE A 63 13.22 -37.16 16.08
CA ILE A 63 12.77 -37.65 14.77
C ILE A 63 11.26 -37.50 14.67
N ASP A 64 10.51 -37.98 15.65
CA ASP A 64 9.04 -37.87 15.67
C ASP A 64 8.60 -36.40 15.61
N GLN A 65 9.19 -35.54 16.45
CA GLN A 65 8.93 -34.10 16.41
C GLN A 65 9.26 -33.47 15.07
N SER A 66 10.34 -33.91 14.41
CA SER A 66 10.71 -33.36 13.10
C SER A 66 9.74 -33.77 11.99
N ILE A 67 9.19 -34.98 12.07
CA ILE A 67 8.16 -35.48 11.13
C ILE A 67 6.84 -34.75 11.37
N ASP A 68 6.38 -34.68 12.62
CA ASP A 68 5.16 -33.96 12.98
C ASP A 68 5.25 -32.48 12.58
N ASN A 69 6.41 -31.85 12.80
CA ASN A 69 6.62 -30.46 12.41
C ASN A 69 6.66 -30.29 10.88
N ALA A 70 7.23 -31.25 10.14
CA ALA A 70 7.22 -31.21 8.68
C ALA A 70 5.79 -31.31 8.12
N GLU A 71 4.98 -32.24 8.62
CA GLU A 71 3.57 -32.39 8.23
C GLU A 71 2.75 -31.14 8.57
N ARG A 72 2.99 -30.56 9.75
CA ARG A 72 2.35 -29.30 10.14
C ARG A 72 2.74 -28.14 9.22
N ILE A 73 4.03 -28.00 8.90
CA ILE A 73 4.50 -26.95 7.98
C ILE A 73 3.88 -27.12 6.60
N GLU A 74 3.77 -28.35 6.09
CA GLU A 74 3.14 -28.62 4.80
C GLU A 74 1.65 -28.25 4.80
N SER A 75 0.92 -28.62 5.86
CA SER A 75 -0.49 -28.24 6.02
C SER A 75 -0.68 -26.73 6.17
N GLU A 76 0.16 -26.07 6.96
CA GLU A 76 0.13 -24.61 7.15
C GLU A 76 0.47 -23.90 5.83
N LEU A 77 1.43 -24.39 5.07
CA LEU A 77 1.80 -23.86 3.76
C LEU A 77 0.65 -23.97 2.77
N ALA A 78 0.00 -25.14 2.68
CA ALA A 78 -1.16 -25.35 1.82
C ALA A 78 -2.32 -24.39 2.17
N SER A 79 -2.56 -24.18 3.48
CA SER A 79 -3.55 -23.22 3.96
C SER A 79 -3.21 -21.79 3.58
N VAL A 80 -1.95 -21.38 3.79
CA VAL A 80 -1.46 -20.04 3.44
C VAL A 80 -1.52 -19.80 1.92
N GLU A 81 -1.20 -20.81 1.11
CA GLU A 81 -1.34 -20.72 -0.35
C GLU A 81 -2.80 -20.54 -0.79
N GLY A 82 -3.73 -21.26 -0.13
CA GLY A 82 -5.16 -21.08 -0.33
C GLY A 82 -5.62 -19.66 -0.02
N GLN A 83 -5.27 -19.16 1.18
CA GLN A 83 -5.59 -17.79 1.60
C GLN A 83 -4.96 -16.75 0.67
N ARG A 84 -3.72 -16.94 0.23
CA ARG A 84 -3.07 -16.03 -0.72
C ARG A 84 -3.82 -15.97 -2.04
N LYS A 85 -4.24 -17.11 -2.59
CA LYS A 85 -5.02 -17.15 -3.83
C LYS A 85 -6.36 -16.44 -3.67
N GLU A 86 -7.03 -16.65 -2.54
CA GLU A 86 -8.29 -15.97 -2.21
C GLU A 86 -8.11 -14.45 -2.11
N ILE A 87 -7.09 -13.98 -1.38
CA ILE A 87 -6.78 -12.56 -1.24
C ILE A 87 -6.49 -11.92 -2.60
N ILE A 88 -5.74 -12.60 -3.47
CA ILE A 88 -5.45 -12.09 -4.82
C ILE A 88 -6.74 -12.01 -5.66
N ALA A 89 -7.59 -13.04 -5.60
CA ALA A 89 -8.86 -13.04 -6.33
C ALA A 89 -9.83 -11.95 -5.82
N GLU A 90 -9.88 -11.73 -4.51
CA GLU A 90 -10.67 -10.66 -3.89
C GLU A 90 -10.12 -9.29 -4.28
N ALA A 91 -8.80 -9.10 -4.26
CA ALA A 91 -8.14 -7.87 -4.66
C ALA A 91 -8.41 -7.54 -6.14
N ASP A 92 -8.33 -8.52 -7.04
CA ASP A 92 -8.67 -8.35 -8.45
C ASP A 92 -10.14 -7.97 -8.66
N THR A 93 -11.05 -8.58 -7.89
CA THR A 93 -12.48 -8.27 -7.94
C THR A 93 -12.74 -6.84 -7.48
N LYS A 94 -12.17 -6.43 -6.33
CA LYS A 94 -12.27 -5.06 -5.81
C LYS A 94 -11.64 -4.05 -6.77
N ALA A 95 -10.51 -4.36 -7.39
CA ALA A 95 -9.87 -3.48 -8.37
C ALA A 95 -10.79 -3.23 -9.58
N LYS A 96 -11.40 -4.29 -10.12
CA LYS A 96 -12.39 -4.16 -11.20
C LYS A 96 -13.61 -3.35 -10.78
N GLU A 97 -14.12 -3.57 -9.58
CA GLU A 97 -15.25 -2.81 -9.03
C GLU A 97 -14.93 -1.32 -8.87
N ILE A 98 -13.74 -0.98 -8.37
CA ILE A 98 -13.26 0.41 -8.26
C ILE A 98 -13.18 1.05 -9.64
N ILE A 99 -12.61 0.36 -10.63
CA ILE A 99 -12.49 0.88 -12.00
C ILE A 99 -13.87 1.12 -12.62
N GLU A 100 -14.79 0.17 -12.48
CA GLU A 100 -16.16 0.32 -12.99
C GLU A 100 -16.92 1.45 -12.31
N THR A 101 -16.79 1.57 -10.99
CA THR A 101 -17.40 2.66 -10.21
C THR A 101 -16.83 4.02 -10.63
N ALA A 102 -15.51 4.12 -10.76
CA ALA A 102 -14.84 5.33 -11.22
C ALA A 102 -15.27 5.71 -12.65
N ARG A 103 -15.40 4.72 -13.55
CA ARG A 103 -15.88 4.93 -14.91
C ARG A 103 -17.32 5.44 -14.94
N ARG A 104 -18.22 4.86 -14.16
CA ARG A 104 -19.61 5.31 -14.03
C ARG A 104 -19.67 6.74 -13.48
N ALA A 105 -18.96 7.02 -12.39
CA ALA A 105 -18.88 8.35 -11.81
C ALA A 105 -18.33 9.39 -12.80
N ALA A 106 -17.34 9.03 -13.62
CA ALA A 106 -16.80 9.91 -14.64
C ALA A 106 -17.82 10.21 -15.76
N VAL A 107 -18.56 9.20 -16.22
CA VAL A 107 -19.62 9.37 -17.24
C VAL A 107 -20.76 10.23 -16.70
N ASP A 108 -21.22 9.97 -15.48
CA ASP A 108 -22.30 10.72 -14.85
C ASP A 108 -21.87 12.16 -14.54
N GLY A 109 -20.62 12.35 -14.10
CA GLY A 109 -20.00 13.66 -13.92
C GLY A 109 -19.93 14.44 -15.24
N ALA A 110 -19.47 13.81 -16.33
CA ALA A 110 -19.41 14.43 -17.64
C ALA A 110 -20.80 14.84 -18.15
N ARG A 111 -21.81 13.97 -18.00
CA ARG A 111 -23.21 14.28 -18.35
C ARG A 111 -23.76 15.45 -17.54
N THR A 112 -23.46 15.49 -16.24
CA THR A 112 -23.90 16.57 -15.36
C THR A 112 -23.29 17.91 -15.77
N ILE A 113 -21.97 17.91 -16.07
CA ILE A 113 -21.27 19.11 -16.55
C ILE A 113 -21.85 19.57 -17.89
N GLU A 114 -22.05 18.66 -18.84
CA GLU A 114 -22.63 19.00 -20.14
C GLU A 114 -24.06 19.56 -20.01
N SER A 115 -24.89 18.95 -19.16
CA SER A 115 -26.25 19.42 -18.89
C SER A 115 -26.24 20.83 -18.30
N LYS A 116 -25.39 21.09 -17.29
CA LYS A 116 -25.25 22.42 -16.69
C LYS A 116 -24.73 23.44 -17.68
N ALA A 117 -23.73 23.09 -18.49
CA ALA A 117 -23.20 23.98 -19.51
C ALA A 117 -24.26 24.35 -20.57
N ARG A 118 -25.11 23.40 -20.97
CA ARG A 118 -26.23 23.65 -21.88
C ARG A 118 -27.29 24.56 -21.25
N GLU A 119 -27.62 24.34 -19.98
CA GLU A 119 -28.56 25.19 -19.23
C GLU A 119 -28.02 26.63 -19.08
N GLU A 120 -26.76 26.78 -18.67
CA GLU A 120 -26.10 28.09 -18.56
C GLU A 120 -26.02 28.80 -19.91
N ALA A 121 -25.69 28.07 -20.99
CA ALA A 121 -25.69 28.62 -22.35
C ALA A 121 -27.09 29.10 -22.78
N GLN A 122 -28.15 28.34 -22.46
CA GLN A 122 -29.52 28.73 -22.77
C GLN A 122 -29.92 29.99 -22.01
N ILE A 123 -29.60 30.07 -20.71
CA ILE A 123 -29.84 31.26 -19.88
C ILE A 123 -29.08 32.47 -20.43
N MET A 124 -27.83 32.28 -20.86
CA MET A 124 -27.02 33.33 -21.47
C MET A 124 -27.65 33.85 -22.77
N ILE A 125 -28.11 32.96 -23.65
CA ILE A 125 -28.80 33.34 -24.90
C ILE A 125 -30.09 34.09 -24.61
N GLU A 126 -30.89 33.65 -23.64
CA GLU A 126 -32.12 34.33 -23.24
C GLU A 126 -31.85 35.73 -22.67
N ASN A 127 -30.84 35.86 -21.82
CA ASN A 127 -30.40 37.16 -21.30
C ASN A 127 -29.94 38.08 -22.42
N ALA A 128 -29.08 37.59 -23.34
CA ALA A 128 -28.62 38.36 -24.47
C ALA A 128 -29.78 38.80 -25.38
N SER A 129 -30.76 37.92 -25.64
CA SER A 129 -31.94 38.26 -26.43
C SER A 129 -32.80 39.33 -25.73
N ARG A 130 -32.97 39.25 -24.40
CA ARG A 130 -33.67 40.29 -23.62
C ARG A 130 -32.96 41.62 -23.71
N GLU A 131 -31.63 41.63 -23.57
CA GLU A 131 -30.82 42.84 -23.65
C GLU A 131 -30.87 43.46 -25.05
N ILE A 132 -30.74 42.65 -26.11
CA ILE A 132 -30.87 43.10 -27.51
C ILE A 132 -32.23 43.76 -27.74
N ASN A 133 -33.32 43.17 -27.26
CA ASN A 133 -34.66 43.74 -27.40
C ASN A 133 -34.76 45.09 -26.66
N ALA A 134 -34.26 45.18 -25.42
CA ALA A 134 -34.25 46.43 -24.67
C ALA A 134 -33.42 47.53 -25.35
N VAL A 135 -32.25 47.17 -25.91
CA VAL A 135 -31.40 48.10 -26.68
C VAL A 135 -32.11 48.54 -27.96
N ARG A 136 -32.77 47.62 -28.67
CA ARG A 136 -33.54 47.94 -29.89
C ARG A 136 -34.67 48.92 -29.60
N ASP A 137 -35.43 48.69 -28.53
CA ASP A 137 -36.53 49.57 -28.13
C ASP A 137 -36.01 50.96 -27.78
N LYS A 138 -34.89 51.04 -27.06
CA LYS A 138 -34.22 52.30 -26.73
C LYS A 138 -33.71 53.03 -27.99
N ALA A 139 -33.11 52.30 -28.93
CA ALA A 139 -32.65 52.85 -30.20
C ALA A 139 -33.82 53.38 -31.05
N GLN A 140 -34.93 52.65 -31.10
CA GLN A 140 -36.13 53.08 -31.82
C GLN A 140 -36.77 54.33 -31.18
N ALA A 141 -36.80 54.41 -29.85
CA ALA A 141 -37.26 55.61 -29.15
C ALA A 141 -36.34 56.82 -29.44
N SER A 142 -35.03 56.62 -29.46
CA SER A 142 -34.06 57.67 -29.81
C SER A 142 -34.24 58.16 -31.25
N LEU A 143 -34.39 57.25 -32.21
CA LEU A 143 -34.62 57.60 -33.62
C LEU A 143 -35.92 58.38 -33.83
N ARG A 144 -37.00 58.02 -33.12
CA ARG A 144 -38.27 58.76 -33.17
C ARG A 144 -38.11 60.18 -32.65
N ARG A 145 -37.36 60.36 -31.56
CA ARG A 145 -37.07 61.68 -30.99
C ARG A 145 -36.25 62.53 -31.96
N GLU A 146 -35.17 61.97 -32.49
CA GLU A 146 -34.30 62.66 -33.44
C GLU A 146 -35.05 63.03 -34.74
N SER A 147 -35.91 62.13 -35.24
CA SER A 147 -36.77 62.40 -36.39
C SER A 147 -37.77 63.54 -36.12
N ALA A 148 -38.34 63.59 -34.90
CA ALA A 148 -39.25 64.67 -34.51
C ALA A 148 -38.50 66.02 -34.40
N GLU A 149 -37.30 66.03 -33.84
CA GLU A 149 -36.45 67.22 -33.77
C GLU A 149 -36.09 67.75 -35.17
N VAL A 150 -35.72 66.85 -36.10
CA VAL A 150 -35.46 67.21 -37.51
C VAL A 150 -36.72 67.74 -38.20
N ALA A 151 -37.88 67.11 -37.98
CA ALA A 151 -39.14 67.55 -38.57
C ALA A 151 -39.57 68.95 -38.06
N ILE A 152 -39.40 69.22 -36.76
CA ILE A 152 -39.66 70.54 -36.16
C ILE A 152 -38.70 71.58 -36.73
N ALA A 153 -37.40 71.26 -36.84
CA ALA A 153 -36.41 72.17 -37.42
C ALA A 153 -36.73 72.50 -38.90
N LEU A 154 -37.14 71.50 -39.68
CA LEU A 154 -37.56 71.69 -41.07
C LEU A 154 -38.82 72.54 -41.16
N ALA A 155 -39.84 72.26 -40.35
CA ALA A 155 -41.08 73.05 -40.30
C ALA A 155 -40.79 74.51 -39.92
N GLY A 156 -39.92 74.74 -38.93
CA GLY A 156 -39.46 76.07 -38.55
C GLY A 156 -38.80 76.80 -39.73
N LYS A 157 -37.92 76.13 -40.46
CA LYS A 157 -37.24 76.71 -41.63
C LYS A 157 -38.20 77.04 -42.79
N ILE A 158 -39.20 76.19 -43.05
CA ILE A 158 -40.22 76.44 -44.08
C ILE A 158 -41.12 77.63 -43.70
N ILE A 159 -41.47 77.77 -42.42
CA ILE A 159 -42.24 78.91 -41.93
C ILE A 159 -41.42 80.20 -42.05
N ASP A 160 -40.14 80.16 -41.69
CA ASP A 160 -39.22 81.31 -41.80
C ASP A 160 -39.08 81.76 -43.27
N GLU A 161 -38.88 80.83 -44.21
CA GLU A 161 -38.86 81.12 -45.66
C GLU A 161 -40.21 81.66 -46.17
N ASN A 162 -41.35 81.19 -45.67
CA ASN A 162 -42.66 81.71 -46.07
C ASN A 162 -42.93 83.11 -45.50
N LEU A 163 -42.45 83.43 -44.31
CA LEU A 163 -42.59 84.76 -43.70
C LEU A 163 -41.74 85.82 -44.43
N ASP A 164 -40.58 85.42 -44.97
CA ASP A 164 -39.69 86.33 -45.72
C ASP A 164 -40.11 86.49 -47.20
N ASN A 165 -41.05 85.67 -47.69
CA ASN A 165 -41.63 85.85 -49.02
C ASN A 165 -42.41 87.18 -49.10
N GLU A 166 -42.07 87.98 -50.09
CA GLU A 166 -42.51 89.36 -50.37
C GLU A 166 -44.05 89.58 -50.26
N LYS A 167 -44.85 88.53 -50.46
CA LYS A 167 -46.32 88.54 -50.29
C LYS A 167 -46.79 88.74 -48.85
N ASN A 168 -46.03 88.33 -47.83
CA ASN A 168 -46.39 88.49 -46.42
C ASN A 168 -46.00 89.87 -45.87
N ARG A 169 -44.91 90.48 -46.35
CA ARG A 169 -44.62 91.91 -46.07
C ARG A 169 -45.76 92.82 -46.52
N ALA A 170 -46.25 92.61 -47.75
CA ALA A 170 -47.38 93.36 -48.29
C ALA A 170 -48.68 93.19 -47.46
N LEU A 171 -48.90 92.01 -46.85
CA LEU A 171 -50.06 91.76 -45.99
C LEU A 171 -49.91 92.42 -44.61
N THR A 172 -48.69 92.47 -44.08
CA THR A 172 -48.38 93.08 -42.78
C THR A 172 -48.49 94.61 -42.86
N GLU A 173 -48.01 95.20 -43.94
CA GLU A 173 -48.11 96.64 -44.22
C GLU A 173 -49.57 97.06 -44.43
N LYS A 174 -50.38 96.20 -45.05
CA LYS A 174 -51.82 96.41 -45.19
C LYS A 174 -52.57 96.32 -43.85
N LEU A 175 -52.23 95.36 -42.99
CA LEU A 175 -52.83 95.23 -41.65
C LEU A 175 -52.43 96.35 -40.69
N ILE A 176 -51.19 96.86 -40.79
CA ILE A 176 -50.75 98.04 -40.03
C ILE A 176 -51.45 99.32 -40.53
N SER A 177 -51.82 99.39 -41.82
CA SER A 177 -52.57 100.52 -42.37
C SER A 177 -54.07 100.53 -42.05
N GLU A 178 -54.61 99.43 -41.51
CA GLU A 178 -56.03 99.25 -41.21
C GLU A 178 -56.35 99.37 -39.70
N ILE A 179 -55.34 99.69 -38.87
CA ILE A 179 -55.45 100.13 -37.47
C ILE A 179 -55.18 101.63 -37.41
#